data_AF-A0AAV5WQ43-F1
#
_entry.id   AF-A0AAV5WQ43-F1
#
_cell.length_a   1.000
_cell.length_b   1.000
_cell.length_c   1.000
_cell.angle_alpha   90.00
_cell.angle_beta   90.00
_cell.angle_gamma   90.00
#
_symmetry.space_group_name_H-M   'P 1'
#
loop_
_entity.id
_entity.type
_entity.pdbx_description
1 polymer ?
#
loop_
_entity_poly.entity_id
_entity_poly.type
_entity_poly.pdbx_seq_one_letter_code
_entity_poly.pdbx_strand_id
1 'polypeptide(L)'
;SCPKWAAKIDDSSICVNPTMKATDKANICAVTCAFEIKPTSDCALYTVTGTTLKRGTPSNRTTGNGTPVASGAVDPTTLLSRAFAAPGCTVSLYSVAAPVPPANRVATFTGTTTNQFFTVPAAVNGAPSYTCTC
;
A
#
# COMPACT_ATOMS: atom_id res chain seq x y z
N SER A 1 -8.96 -21.05 0.52
CA SER A 1 -9.85 -20.20 -0.30
C SER A 1 -9.17 -18.85 -0.52
N CYS A 2 -9.34 -18.25 -1.69
CA CYS A 2 -8.66 -17.01 -2.07
C CYS A 2 -8.72 -15.87 -1.04
N PRO A 3 -9.88 -15.57 -0.41
CA PRO A 3 -9.95 -14.54 0.61
C PRO A 3 -9.04 -14.80 1.81
N LYS A 4 -8.89 -16.08 2.24
CA LYS A 4 -8.02 -16.44 3.36
C LYS A 4 -6.54 -16.28 3.02
N TRP A 5 -6.15 -16.58 1.78
CA TRP A 5 -4.77 -16.40 1.34
C TRP A 5 -4.42 -14.93 1.14
N ALA A 6 -5.33 -14.13 0.59
CA ALA A 6 -5.12 -12.68 0.42
C ALA A 6 -5.05 -11.93 1.76
N ALA A 7 -5.74 -12.43 2.80
CA ALA A 7 -5.75 -11.82 4.12
C ALA A 7 -4.49 -12.07 4.97
N LYS A 8 -3.57 -12.93 4.52
CA LYS A 8 -2.30 -13.19 5.24
C LYS A 8 -1.49 -11.90 5.37
N ILE A 9 -0.76 -11.77 6.47
CA ILE A 9 -0.04 -10.53 6.83
C ILE A 9 1.45 -10.55 6.44
N ASP A 10 1.94 -11.72 6.04
CA ASP A 10 3.30 -11.98 5.61
C ASP A 10 3.37 -12.17 4.09
N ASP A 11 4.55 -12.57 3.60
CA ASP A 11 4.76 -12.82 2.16
C ASP A 11 4.01 -14.07 1.65
N SER A 12 3.29 -14.82 2.51
CA SER A 12 2.34 -15.84 2.04
C SER A 12 1.03 -15.24 1.52
N SER A 13 0.83 -13.91 1.65
CA SER A 13 -0.30 -13.22 1.07
C SER A 13 -0.28 -13.24 -0.45
N ILE A 14 -1.18 -14.02 -1.05
CA ILE A 14 -1.13 -14.30 -2.49
C ILE A 14 -1.20 -13.03 -3.37
N CYS A 15 -1.96 -12.02 -2.95
CA CYS A 15 -2.12 -10.80 -3.75
C CYS A 15 -0.90 -9.87 -3.65
N VAL A 16 -0.32 -9.70 -2.46
CA VAL A 16 0.80 -8.76 -2.25
C VAL A 16 2.17 -9.45 -2.12
N ASN A 17 2.25 -10.76 -2.38
CA ASN A 17 3.52 -11.48 -2.37
C ASN A 17 4.46 -10.89 -3.45
N PRO A 18 5.68 -10.46 -3.06
CA PRO A 18 6.62 -9.79 -3.96
C PRO A 18 7.29 -10.73 -4.97
N THR A 19 7.25 -12.04 -4.73
CA THR A 19 7.88 -13.06 -5.59
C THR A 19 6.91 -13.67 -6.60
N MET A 20 5.60 -13.53 -6.39
CA MET A 20 4.57 -14.06 -7.29
C MET A 20 4.33 -13.14 -8.48
N LYS A 21 4.35 -13.71 -9.69
CA LYS A 21 4.02 -12.98 -10.92
C LYS A 21 2.51 -12.73 -11.01
N ALA A 22 2.12 -11.69 -11.73
CA ALA A 22 0.71 -11.39 -11.99
C ALA A 22 -0.04 -12.57 -12.64
N THR A 23 0.63 -13.33 -13.51
CA THR A 23 0.07 -14.54 -14.14
C THR A 23 -0.26 -15.62 -13.11
N ASP A 24 0.60 -15.83 -12.11
CA ASP A 24 0.39 -16.84 -11.08
C ASP A 24 -0.76 -16.42 -10.16
N LYS A 25 -0.82 -15.13 -9.81
CA LYS A 25 -1.94 -14.55 -9.06
C LYS A 25 -3.27 -14.71 -9.82
N ALA A 26 -3.27 -14.49 -11.12
CA ALA A 26 -4.45 -14.66 -11.97
C ALA A 26 -4.91 -16.12 -12.02
N ASN A 27 -3.99 -17.07 -12.15
CA ASN A 27 -4.33 -18.50 -12.20
C ASN A 27 -4.92 -19.02 -10.88
N ILE A 28 -4.51 -18.47 -9.73
CA ILE A 28 -4.94 -18.97 -8.43
C ILE A 28 -6.13 -18.18 -7.88
N CYS A 29 -6.10 -16.84 -7.99
CA CYS A 29 -7.07 -15.95 -7.34
C CYS A 29 -7.38 -14.68 -8.17
N ALA A 30 -7.70 -14.82 -9.46
CA ALA A 30 -8.00 -13.71 -10.38
C ALA A 30 -8.91 -12.62 -9.80
N VAL A 31 -10.06 -13.01 -9.23
CA VAL A 31 -11.05 -12.04 -8.72
C VAL A 31 -10.56 -11.36 -7.45
N THR A 32 -9.97 -12.12 -6.51
CA THR A 32 -9.53 -11.57 -5.22
C THR A 32 -8.32 -10.64 -5.38
N CYS A 33 -7.40 -10.96 -6.30
CA CYS A 33 -6.19 -10.18 -6.55
C CYS A 33 -6.28 -9.28 -7.79
N ALA A 34 -7.50 -8.96 -8.26
CA ALA A 34 -7.70 -8.25 -9.53
C ALA A 34 -6.88 -6.95 -9.61
N PHE A 35 -6.80 -6.21 -8.50
CA PHE A 35 -5.99 -4.99 -8.41
C PHE A 35 -4.49 -5.28 -8.54
N GLU A 36 -3.98 -6.29 -7.83
CA GLU A 36 -2.55 -6.60 -7.84
C GLU A 36 -2.10 -7.27 -9.15
N ILE A 37 -3.03 -7.81 -9.92
CA ILE A 37 -2.83 -8.31 -11.28
C ILE A 37 -2.84 -7.16 -12.29
N LYS A 38 -3.80 -6.24 -12.16
CA LYS A 38 -4.00 -5.10 -13.05
C LYS A 38 -4.40 -3.86 -12.24
N PRO A 39 -3.42 -3.11 -11.69
CA PRO A 39 -3.72 -1.95 -10.88
C PRO A 39 -4.47 -0.90 -11.69
N THR A 40 -5.52 -0.34 -11.09
CA THR A 40 -6.35 0.73 -11.69
C THR A 40 -6.20 2.06 -10.94
N SER A 41 -5.19 2.18 -10.09
CA SER A 41 -4.94 3.32 -9.23
C SER A 41 -3.48 3.74 -9.34
N ASP A 42 -3.18 4.99 -9.04
CA ASP A 42 -1.79 5.47 -8.98
C ASP A 42 -1.06 4.98 -7.73
N CYS A 43 -1.75 4.97 -6.58
CA CYS A 43 -1.20 4.47 -5.33
C CYS A 43 -2.25 3.71 -4.50
N ALA A 44 -1.78 2.84 -3.62
CA ALA A 44 -2.61 2.21 -2.59
C ALA A 44 -1.77 1.94 -1.33
N LEU A 45 -2.42 1.87 -0.19
CA LEU A 45 -1.84 1.38 1.06
C LEU A 45 -2.53 0.08 1.47
N TYR A 46 -1.82 -0.77 2.20
CA TYR A 46 -2.38 -1.97 2.81
C TYR A 46 -2.13 -1.91 4.29
N THR A 47 -3.18 -2.16 5.07
CA THR A 47 -3.11 -2.19 6.52
C THR A 47 -3.36 -3.60 7.04
N VAL A 48 -2.80 -3.88 8.21
CA VAL A 48 -3.06 -5.08 9.00
C VAL A 48 -3.81 -4.66 10.24
N THR A 49 -5.01 -5.21 10.44
CA THR A 49 -5.78 -5.12 11.68
C THR A 49 -5.89 -6.51 12.27
N GLY A 50 -5.31 -6.72 13.45
CA GLY A 50 -5.15 -8.06 14.03
C GLY A 50 -4.35 -8.97 13.09
N THR A 51 -4.99 -10.02 12.56
CA THR A 51 -4.36 -11.00 11.66
C THR A 51 -4.79 -10.88 10.21
N THR A 52 -5.44 -9.76 9.84
CA THR A 52 -6.03 -9.57 8.52
C THR A 52 -5.38 -8.40 7.80
N LEU A 53 -4.75 -8.68 6.67
CA LEU A 53 -4.33 -7.68 5.69
C LEU A 53 -5.52 -7.22 4.85
N LYS A 54 -5.66 -5.92 4.64
CA LYS A 54 -6.60 -5.32 3.70
C LYS A 54 -5.96 -4.18 2.93
N ARG A 55 -6.39 -3.98 1.68
CA ARG A 55 -6.11 -2.76 0.94
C ARG A 55 -6.97 -1.63 1.51
N GLY A 56 -6.33 -0.51 1.84
CA GLY A 56 -6.97 0.70 2.30
C GLY A 56 -7.68 1.45 1.16
N THR A 57 -8.71 2.19 1.54
CA THR A 57 -9.44 3.12 0.68
C THR A 57 -9.27 4.54 1.23
N PRO A 58 -9.00 5.55 0.37
CA PRO A 58 -8.97 5.48 -1.09
C PRO A 58 -7.67 4.88 -1.65
N SER A 59 -7.75 4.32 -2.85
CA SER A 59 -6.59 3.90 -3.66
C SER A 59 -6.54 4.80 -4.90
N ASN A 60 -5.95 6.00 -4.81
CA ASN A 60 -5.77 6.91 -5.95
C ASN A 60 -4.80 8.05 -5.62
N ARG A 61 -4.53 8.93 -6.60
CA ARG A 61 -3.93 10.26 -6.38
C ARG A 61 -4.68 11.03 -5.30
N THR A 62 -3.93 11.83 -4.56
CA THR A 62 -4.53 12.86 -3.70
C THR A 62 -5.11 13.96 -4.58
N THR A 63 -6.26 14.53 -4.19
CA THR A 63 -7.02 15.51 -4.99
C THR A 63 -6.26 16.81 -5.31
N GLY A 64 -5.08 17.00 -4.70
CA GLY A 64 -4.02 17.88 -5.17
C GLY A 64 -2.67 17.20 -5.01
N ASN A 65 -1.73 17.46 -5.92
CA ASN A 65 -0.36 16.96 -5.79
C ASN A 65 0.24 17.47 -4.47
N GLY A 66 0.66 16.55 -3.61
CA GLY A 66 1.24 16.86 -2.30
C GLY A 66 0.21 17.15 -1.20
N THR A 67 -1.11 17.08 -1.44
CA THR A 67 -2.10 17.17 -0.37
C THR A 67 -2.10 15.87 0.45
N PRO A 68 -1.77 15.89 1.75
CA PRO A 68 -1.76 14.69 2.56
C PRO A 68 -3.17 14.20 2.86
N VAL A 69 -3.34 12.89 2.92
CA VAL A 69 -4.59 12.23 3.31
C VAL A 69 -4.32 11.20 4.40
N ALA A 70 -5.34 10.85 5.18
CA ALA A 70 -5.22 9.84 6.22
C ALA A 70 -4.81 8.47 5.63
N SER A 71 -3.85 7.81 6.25
CA SER A 71 -3.37 6.49 5.81
C SER A 71 -4.28 5.33 6.25
N GLY A 72 -5.18 5.59 7.20
CA GLY A 72 -5.98 4.58 7.88
C GLY A 72 -5.22 3.78 8.95
N ALA A 73 -3.95 4.11 9.21
CA ALA A 73 -3.21 3.55 10.34
C ALA A 73 -3.76 4.10 11.67
N VAL A 74 -3.92 3.21 12.64
CA VAL A 74 -4.32 3.52 14.02
C VAL A 74 -3.42 2.69 14.93
N ASP A 75 -2.21 3.19 15.19
CA ASP A 75 -1.21 2.53 16.02
C ASP A 75 -1.75 2.30 17.46
N PRO A 76 -1.64 1.09 18.05
CA PRO A 76 -1.03 -0.15 17.54
C PRO A 76 -2.01 -1.15 16.91
N THR A 77 -3.26 -0.75 16.70
CA THR A 77 -4.36 -1.65 16.29
C THR A 77 -4.40 -1.93 14.79
N THR A 78 -4.02 -0.95 13.97
CA THR A 78 -4.05 -1.01 12.50
C THR A 78 -2.77 -0.41 11.96
N LEU A 79 -1.91 -1.23 11.36
CA LEU A 79 -0.57 -0.82 10.92
C LEU A 79 -0.41 -0.97 9.41
N LEU A 80 0.31 -0.06 8.77
CA LEU A 80 0.67 -0.16 7.36
C LEU A 80 1.63 -1.33 7.13
N SER A 81 1.32 -2.18 6.15
CA SER A 81 2.14 -3.35 5.83
C SER A 81 2.76 -3.23 4.44
N ARG A 82 2.00 -2.73 3.46
CA ARG A 82 2.47 -2.57 2.09
C ARG A 82 2.04 -1.22 1.52
N ALA A 83 2.83 -0.70 0.60
CA ALA A 83 2.47 0.41 -0.25
C ALA A 83 2.54 -0.03 -1.70
N PHE A 84 1.60 0.44 -2.52
CA PHE A 84 1.63 0.33 -3.96
C PHE A 84 1.86 1.73 -4.54
N ALA A 85 2.78 1.84 -5.49
CA ALA A 85 2.99 3.02 -6.32
C ALA A 85 3.14 2.57 -7.78
N ALA A 86 2.30 3.10 -8.66
CA ALA A 86 2.37 2.86 -10.09
C ALA A 86 3.67 3.45 -10.68
N PRO A 87 4.11 3.01 -11.87
CA PRO A 87 5.31 3.55 -12.52
C PRO A 87 5.24 5.07 -12.66
N GLY A 88 6.27 5.77 -12.16
CA GLY A 88 6.33 7.24 -12.17
C GLY A 88 5.59 7.91 -11.02
N CYS A 89 4.87 7.15 -10.19
CA CYS A 89 4.21 7.65 -8.99
C CYS A 89 5.07 7.43 -7.75
N THR A 90 4.85 8.22 -6.71
CA THR A 90 5.53 8.13 -5.41
C THR A 90 4.53 8.22 -4.27
N VAL A 91 4.62 7.27 -3.34
CA VAL A 91 3.94 7.32 -2.03
C VAL A 91 4.92 7.88 -1.01
N SER A 92 4.56 8.97 -0.32
CA SER A 92 5.31 9.47 0.84
C SER A 92 4.49 9.28 2.11
N LEU A 93 5.08 8.69 3.15
CA LEU A 93 4.46 8.55 4.47
C LEU A 93 4.96 9.65 5.41
N TYR A 94 4.09 10.12 6.30
CA TYR A 94 4.41 11.21 7.21
C TYR A 94 4.08 10.86 8.66
N SER A 95 4.87 11.39 9.61
CA SER A 95 4.72 11.13 11.05
C SER A 95 3.56 11.90 11.73
N VAL A 96 2.89 12.80 11.01
CA VAL A 96 1.78 13.61 11.54
C VAL A 96 0.59 13.55 10.60
N ALA A 97 -0.63 13.75 11.12
CA ALA A 97 -1.85 13.63 10.33
C ALA A 97 -2.01 14.74 9.27
N ALA A 98 -1.54 15.96 9.58
CA ALA A 98 -1.55 17.11 8.68
C ALA A 98 -0.11 17.62 8.48
N PRO A 99 0.70 16.92 7.66
CA PRO A 99 2.10 17.29 7.45
C PRO A 99 2.21 18.50 6.53
N VAL A 100 3.37 19.16 6.58
CA VAL A 100 3.77 20.21 5.64
C VAL A 100 4.87 19.62 4.74
N PRO A 101 4.57 19.13 3.54
CA PRO A 101 5.60 18.55 2.67
C PRO A 101 6.70 19.58 2.34
N PRO A 102 7.99 19.16 2.31
CA PRO A 102 8.49 17.80 2.54
C PRO A 102 8.78 17.45 4.02
N ALA A 103 8.52 18.34 4.97
CA ALA A 103 8.73 18.09 6.38
C ALA A 103 7.89 16.90 6.88
N ASN A 104 8.31 16.31 8.00
CA ASN A 104 7.65 15.18 8.66
C ASN A 104 7.58 13.88 7.82
N ARG A 105 8.18 13.85 6.63
CA ARG A 105 8.24 12.64 5.80
C ARG A 105 9.15 11.61 6.48
N VAL A 106 8.65 10.39 6.63
CA VAL A 106 9.36 9.28 7.28
C VAL A 106 9.69 8.14 6.33
N ALA A 107 8.99 8.02 5.20
CA ALA A 107 9.31 7.06 4.15
C ALA A 107 8.83 7.52 2.77
N THR A 108 9.45 6.98 1.74
CA THR A 108 9.13 7.25 0.33
C THR A 108 9.22 5.96 -0.47
N PHE A 109 8.23 5.71 -1.33
CA PHE A 109 8.17 4.55 -2.22
C PHE A 109 7.88 5.02 -3.63
N THR A 110 8.85 4.90 -4.53
CA THR A 110 8.74 5.37 -5.93
C THR A 110 8.54 4.17 -6.84
N GLY A 111 7.39 4.11 -7.49
CA GLY A 111 7.02 3.05 -8.42
C GLY A 111 7.82 3.11 -9.71
N THR A 112 8.30 1.94 -10.16
CA THR A 112 8.92 1.74 -11.46
C THR A 112 8.17 0.67 -12.24
N THR A 113 8.55 0.44 -13.49
CA THR A 113 7.98 -0.66 -14.30
C THR A 113 8.26 -2.04 -13.71
N THR A 114 9.31 -2.19 -12.90
CA THR A 114 9.73 -3.47 -12.30
C THR A 114 9.42 -3.58 -10.82
N ASN A 115 9.19 -2.46 -10.12
CA ASN A 115 8.95 -2.45 -8.68
C ASN A 115 7.83 -1.49 -8.32
N GLN A 116 6.67 -2.02 -7.93
CA GLN A 116 5.46 -1.24 -7.64
C GLN A 116 4.89 -1.52 -6.24
N PHE A 117 5.26 -2.65 -5.63
CA PHE A 117 4.77 -3.07 -4.32
C PHE A 117 5.92 -3.08 -3.33
N PHE A 118 5.76 -2.33 -2.26
CA PHE A 118 6.81 -2.07 -1.28
C PHE A 118 6.38 -2.55 0.11
N THR A 119 7.31 -3.16 0.83
CA THR A 119 7.13 -3.42 2.27
C THR A 119 7.31 -2.14 3.06
N VAL A 120 6.33 -1.81 3.91
CA VAL A 120 6.44 -0.68 4.82
C VAL A 120 7.26 -1.10 6.04
N PRO A 121 8.38 -0.43 6.37
CA PRO A 121 9.19 -0.78 7.53
C PRO A 121 8.43 -0.62 8.84
N ALA A 122 8.69 -1.49 9.82
CA ALA A 122 8.05 -1.45 11.13
C ALA A 122 8.24 -0.11 11.87
N ALA A 123 9.37 0.58 11.65
CA ALA A 123 9.64 1.88 12.27
C ALA A 123 8.70 3.02 11.81
N VAL A 124 7.95 2.83 10.71
CA VAL A 124 7.11 3.87 10.11
C VAL A 124 5.68 3.38 9.80
N ASN A 125 5.33 2.16 10.21
CA ASN A 125 4.05 1.55 9.87
C ASN A 125 2.84 2.17 10.59
N GLY A 126 3.09 2.97 11.63
CA GLY A 126 2.09 3.80 12.31
C GLY A 126 1.87 5.17 11.65
N ALA A 127 2.49 5.47 10.50
CA ALA A 127 2.40 6.78 9.86
C ALA A 127 0.92 7.19 9.61
N PRO A 128 0.40 8.27 10.23
CA PRO A 128 -1.02 8.63 10.18
C PRO A 128 -1.48 9.21 8.85
N SER A 129 -0.57 9.68 7.99
CA SER A 129 -0.92 10.26 6.70
C SER A 129 0.08 9.92 5.59
N TYR A 130 -0.37 10.09 4.35
CA TYR A 130 0.44 9.89 3.16
C TYR A 130 0.07 10.86 2.03
N THR A 131 0.95 10.99 1.04
CA THR A 131 0.66 11.59 -0.26
C THR A 131 0.91 10.60 -1.38
N CYS A 132 0.21 10.75 -2.50
CA CYS A 132 0.47 10.05 -3.75
C CYS A 132 0.69 11.08 -4.87
N THR A 133 1.87 11.10 -5.48
CA THR A 133 2.23 12.07 -6.52
C THR A 133 2.77 11.37 -7.76
N CYS A 134 2.30 11.79 -8.94
CA CYS A 134 2.84 11.50 -10.26
C CYS A 134 2.74 12.81 -11.08
#